data_AF-A0A2V6RMG5-F1
#
_entry.id   AF-A0A2V6RMG5-F1
#
_cell.length_a   1.000
_cell.length_b   1.000
_cell.length_c   1.000
_cell.angle_alpha   90.00
_cell.angle_beta   90.00
_cell.angle_gamma   90.00
#
_symmetry.space_group_name_H-M   'P 1'
#
loop_
_entity.id
_entity.type
_entity.pdbx_description
1 polymer ?
#
loop_
_entity_poly.entity_id
_entity_poly.type
_entity_poly.pdbx_seq_one_letter_code
_entity_poly.pdbx_strand_id
1 'polypeptide(L)'
;MALRLIILLLSLALFASSSATAEEWSRARISKLPDSAFAVVEISAEGRKVRHLPHHDESGAVDPAHLRAARARLAQVKWLDPANESLARRHLQSHPLESGGCRARR
;
A
#
# COMPACT_ATOMS: atom_id res chain seq x y z
N MET A 1 -32.72 13.38 -34.21
CA MET A 1 -31.98 14.17 -33.21
C MET A 1 -32.07 13.57 -31.81
N ALA A 2 -33.25 13.10 -31.36
CA ALA A 2 -33.42 12.45 -30.06
C ALA A 2 -32.56 11.17 -29.84
N LEU A 3 -32.41 10.32 -30.86
CA LEU A 3 -31.65 9.06 -30.72
C LEU A 3 -30.14 9.27 -30.52
N ARG A 4 -29.57 10.33 -31.10
CA ARG A 4 -28.15 10.71 -30.89
C ARG A 4 -27.92 11.27 -29.49
N LEU A 5 -28.91 11.98 -28.94
CA LEU A 5 -28.88 12.51 -27.58
C LEU A 5 -28.96 11.37 -26.53
N ILE A 6 -29.78 10.36 -26.79
CA ILE A 6 -29.93 9.19 -25.91
C ILE A 6 -28.63 8.36 -25.87
N ILE A 7 -27.96 8.16 -27.01
CA ILE A 7 -26.68 7.46 -27.07
C ILE A 7 -25.58 8.25 -26.34
N LEU A 8 -25.59 9.59 -26.44
CA LEU A 8 -24.65 10.46 -25.73
C LEU A 8 -24.89 10.46 -24.20
N LEU A 9 -26.16 10.34 -23.78
CA LEU A 9 -26.53 10.25 -22.37
C LEU A 9 -26.23 8.86 -21.78
N LEU A 10 -26.40 7.78 -22.56
CA LEU A 10 -26.01 6.43 -22.14
C LEU A 10 -24.49 6.27 -22.01
N SER A 11 -23.71 6.85 -22.92
CA SER A 11 -22.24 6.77 -22.87
C SER A 11 -21.65 7.56 -21.71
N LEU A 12 -22.30 8.66 -21.28
CA LEU A 12 -21.87 9.42 -20.11
C LEU A 12 -22.10 8.65 -18.78
N ALA A 13 -23.08 7.75 -18.73
CA ALA A 13 -23.39 6.96 -17.53
C ALA A 13 -22.42 5.79 -17.28
N LEU A 14 -21.71 5.30 -18.31
CA LEU A 14 -20.74 4.20 -18.16
C LEU A 14 -19.40 4.62 -17.54
N PHE A 15 -19.13 5.92 -17.38
CA PHE A 15 -17.92 6.45 -16.72
C PHE A 15 -18.10 6.72 -15.23
N ALA A 16 -19.14 6.14 -14.60
CA ALA A 16 -19.28 6.13 -13.14
C ALA A 16 -18.04 5.49 -12.53
N SER A 17 -17.09 6.34 -12.15
CA SER A 17 -15.79 5.94 -11.63
C SER A 17 -16.03 5.21 -10.32
N SER A 18 -15.73 3.91 -10.30
CA SER A 18 -15.65 3.14 -9.07
C SER A 18 -14.51 3.72 -8.25
N SER A 19 -14.84 4.64 -7.34
CA SER A 19 -13.92 5.10 -6.32
C SER A 19 -13.60 3.92 -5.42
N ALA A 20 -12.51 3.22 -5.69
CA ALA A 20 -11.96 2.27 -4.76
C ALA A 20 -11.65 3.04 -3.48
N THR A 21 -12.46 2.86 -2.45
CA THR A 21 -12.24 3.46 -1.14
C THR A 21 -10.93 2.89 -0.60
N ALA A 22 -9.87 3.70 -0.61
CA ALA A 22 -8.67 3.42 0.14
C ALA A 22 -9.04 3.48 1.63
N GLU A 23 -9.51 2.36 2.16
CA GLU A 23 -9.92 2.24 3.55
C GLU A 23 -8.68 2.49 4.42
N GLU A 24 -8.79 3.46 5.32
CA GLU A 24 -7.71 3.84 6.21
C GLU A 24 -7.34 2.65 7.12
N TRP A 25 -6.09 2.20 7.04
CA TRP A 25 -5.64 1.05 7.83
C TRP A 25 -5.60 1.39 9.32
N SER A 26 -6.60 0.90 10.05
CA SER A 26 -6.63 1.02 11.51
C SER A 26 -5.47 0.25 12.16
N ARG A 27 -5.00 0.73 13.32
CA ARG A 27 -3.98 0.01 14.12
C ARG A 27 -4.39 -1.43 14.44
N ALA A 28 -5.70 -1.66 14.64
CA ALA A 28 -6.27 -2.97 14.91
C ALA A 28 -6.23 -3.92 13.70
N ARG A 29 -6.24 -3.38 12.47
CA ARG A 29 -6.04 -4.14 11.24
C ARG A 29 -4.58 -4.57 11.13
N ILE A 30 -3.67 -3.61 11.23
CA ILE A 30 -2.21 -3.83 11.09
C ILE A 30 -1.70 -4.86 12.10
N SER A 31 -2.21 -4.86 13.33
CA SER A 31 -1.76 -5.80 14.36
C SER A 31 -2.06 -7.26 14.04
N LYS A 32 -3.11 -7.54 13.25
CA LYS A 32 -3.54 -8.88 12.85
C LYS A 32 -2.78 -9.41 11.63
N LEU A 33 -2.04 -8.58 10.91
CA LEU A 33 -1.29 -9.00 9.74
C LEU A 33 -0.14 -9.96 10.12
N PRO A 34 0.14 -10.97 9.27
CA PRO A 34 1.29 -11.84 9.47
C PRO A 34 2.59 -11.07 9.28
N ASP A 35 3.69 -11.61 9.82
CA ASP A 35 5.02 -10.98 9.71
C ASP A 35 5.47 -10.80 8.24
N SER A 36 4.99 -11.66 7.32
CA SER A 36 5.24 -11.56 5.88
C SER A 36 4.64 -10.31 5.23
N ALA A 37 3.73 -9.60 5.89
CA ALA A 37 3.15 -8.36 5.38
C ALA A 37 4.07 -7.14 5.54
N PHE A 38 5.18 -7.30 6.26
CA PHE A 38 6.12 -6.24 6.64
C PHE A 38 7.44 -6.40 5.90
N ALA A 39 8.12 -5.27 5.63
CA ALA A 39 9.41 -5.32 4.93
C ALA A 39 10.51 -5.95 5.78
N VAL A 40 10.48 -5.69 7.09
CA VAL A 40 11.39 -6.25 8.10
C VAL A 40 10.66 -6.40 9.42
N VAL A 41 10.97 -7.46 10.16
CA VAL A 41 10.58 -7.65 11.56
C VAL A 41 11.84 -7.77 12.41
N GLU A 42 12.06 -6.82 13.31
CA GLU A 42 13.17 -6.80 14.25
C GLU A 42 12.75 -7.36 15.60
N ILE A 43 13.72 -7.87 16.38
CA ILE A 43 13.50 -8.28 17.77
C ILE A 43 14.23 -7.28 18.67
N SER A 44 13.51 -6.63 19.58
CA SER A 44 14.10 -5.72 20.55
C SER A 44 14.92 -6.46 21.60
N ALA A 45 15.71 -5.72 22.38
CA ALA A 45 16.49 -6.30 23.48
C ALA A 45 15.61 -7.02 24.52
N GLU A 46 14.33 -6.61 24.63
CA GLU A 46 13.31 -7.22 25.50
C GLU A 46 12.58 -8.40 24.84
N GLY A 47 13.02 -8.85 23.66
CA GLY A 47 12.42 -9.96 22.92
C GLY A 47 11.11 -9.62 22.20
N ARG A 48 10.78 -8.32 22.04
CA ARG A 48 9.52 -7.90 21.38
C ARG A 48 9.72 -7.74 19.88
N LYS A 49 8.75 -8.20 19.10
CA LYS A 49 8.72 -7.97 17.63
C LYS A 49 8.40 -6.51 17.32
N VAL A 50 9.25 -5.86 16.53
CA VAL A 50 9.02 -4.55 15.94
C VAL A 50 8.87 -4.73 14.43
N ARG A 51 7.68 -4.46 13.91
CA ARG A 51 7.34 -4.72 12.50
C ARG A 51 7.34 -3.42 11.70
N HIS A 52 8.06 -3.38 10.59
CA HIS A 52 8.29 -2.15 9.82
C HIS A 52 7.67 -2.20 8.42
N LEU A 53 7.11 -1.06 8.01
CA LEU A 53 6.68 -0.79 6.63
C LEU A 53 5.73 -1.86 6.06
N PRO A 54 4.50 -1.99 6.60
CA PRO A 54 3.56 -2.97 6.08
C PRO A 54 3.06 -2.56 4.69
N HIS A 55 2.95 -3.54 3.80
CA HIS A 55 2.60 -3.31 2.39
C HIS A 55 1.83 -4.46 1.73
N HIS A 56 1.40 -5.48 2.50
CA HIS A 56 0.50 -6.51 2.01
C HIS A 56 -0.90 -6.37 2.64
N ASP A 57 -1.94 -6.65 1.88
CA ASP A 57 -3.32 -6.66 2.36
C ASP A 57 -3.65 -7.90 3.22
N GLU A 58 -4.91 -8.03 3.63
CA GLU A 58 -5.41 -9.14 4.45
C GLU A 58 -5.35 -10.50 3.76
N SER A 59 -5.33 -10.52 2.42
CA SER A 59 -5.11 -11.74 1.64
C SER A 59 -3.64 -12.14 1.57
N GLY A 60 -2.74 -11.24 2.00
CA GLY A 60 -1.29 -11.37 1.88
C GLY A 60 -0.76 -10.92 0.53
N ALA A 61 -1.58 -10.34 -0.34
CA ALA A 61 -1.16 -9.78 -1.62
C ALA A 61 -0.53 -8.38 -1.43
N VAL A 62 0.39 -8.00 -2.31
CA VAL A 62 1.02 -6.67 -2.26
C VAL A 62 -0.01 -5.60 -2.59
N ASP A 63 -0.19 -4.63 -1.70
CA ASP A 63 -1.02 -3.46 -1.93
C ASP A 63 -0.16 -2.34 -2.56
N PRO A 64 -0.45 -1.90 -3.80
CA PRO A 64 0.36 -0.90 -4.49
C PRO A 64 0.38 0.48 -3.81
N ALA A 65 -0.71 0.88 -3.14
CA ALA A 65 -0.76 2.15 -2.42
C ALA A 65 0.13 2.09 -1.18
N HIS A 66 0.05 0.99 -0.42
CA HIS A 66 0.89 0.78 0.76
C HIS A 66 2.35 0.53 0.41
N LEU A 67 2.66 -0.15 -0.71
CA LEU A 67 4.03 -0.30 -1.21
C LEU A 67 4.67 1.06 -1.54
N ARG A 68 3.94 1.95 -2.22
CA ARG A 68 4.44 3.32 -2.50
C ARG A 68 4.68 4.10 -1.21
N ALA A 69 3.73 4.01 -0.28
CA ALA A 69 3.81 4.63 1.04
C ALA A 69 5.00 4.11 1.87
N ALA A 70 5.25 2.80 1.83
CA ALA A 70 6.37 2.14 2.50
C ALA A 70 7.71 2.62 1.95
N ARG A 71 7.87 2.64 0.61
CA ARG A 71 9.08 3.15 -0.06
C ARG A 71 9.37 4.60 0.28
N ALA A 72 8.34 5.45 0.31
CA ALA A 72 8.49 6.87 0.65
C ALA A 72 8.91 7.11 2.11
N ARG A 73 8.54 6.21 3.03
CA ARG A 73 8.83 6.31 4.46
C ARG A 73 10.12 5.60 4.87
N LEU A 74 10.79 4.88 3.98
CA LEU A 74 11.97 4.06 4.29
C LEU A 74 13.04 4.83 5.07
N ALA A 75 13.38 6.05 4.62
CA ALA A 75 14.39 6.90 5.27
C ALA A 75 13.95 7.51 6.61
N GLN A 76 12.67 7.40 6.97
CA GLN A 76 12.11 7.94 8.22
C GLN A 76 12.03 6.87 9.31
N VAL A 77 12.31 5.60 8.99
CA VAL A 77 12.24 4.50 9.95
C VAL A 77 13.44 4.57 10.90
N LYS A 78 13.15 4.45 12.20
CA LYS A 78 14.17 4.22 13.23
C LYS A 78 14.43 2.72 13.31
N TRP A 79 15.56 2.29 12.79
CA TRP A 79 16.00 0.90 12.79
C TRP A 79 16.68 0.54 14.11
N LEU A 80 16.45 -0.67 14.62
CA LEU A 80 17.24 -1.20 15.73
C LEU A 80 18.62 -1.63 15.24
N ASP A 81 18.67 -2.33 14.10
CA ASP A 81 19.90 -2.62 13.36
C ASP A 81 19.95 -1.79 12.06
N PRO A 82 20.93 -0.88 11.89
CA PRO A 82 21.10 -0.10 10.66
C PRO A 82 21.18 -0.92 9.36
N ALA A 83 21.63 -2.18 9.42
CA ALA A 83 21.67 -3.06 8.25
C ALA A 83 20.26 -3.38 7.70
N ASN A 84 19.24 -3.30 8.55
CA ASN A 84 17.85 -3.58 8.19
C ASN A 84 17.26 -2.56 7.22
N GLU A 85 17.78 -1.33 7.19
CA GLU A 85 17.35 -0.36 6.17
C GLU A 85 17.64 -0.88 4.75
N SER A 86 18.81 -1.47 4.56
CA SER A 86 19.22 -2.02 3.26
C SER A 86 18.45 -3.29 2.91
N LEU A 87 18.12 -4.13 3.90
CA LEU A 87 17.25 -5.30 3.73
C LEU A 87 15.84 -4.87 3.32
N ALA A 88 15.24 -3.93 4.05
CA ALA A 88 13.92 -3.38 3.75
C ALA A 88 13.89 -2.74 2.35
N ARG A 89 14.94 -2.00 1.98
CA ARG A 89 15.07 -1.41 0.64
C ARG A 89 15.02 -2.48 -0.45
N ARG A 90 15.82 -3.54 -0.33
CA ARG A 90 15.85 -4.64 -1.31
C ARG A 90 14.52 -5.37 -1.39
N HIS A 91 13.92 -5.68 -0.24
CA HIS A 91 12.60 -6.31 -0.16
C HIS A 91 11.55 -5.47 -0.90
N LEU A 92 11.40 -4.19 -0.53
CA LEU A 92 10.44 -3.29 -1.16
C LEU A 92 10.68 -3.09 -2.65
N GLN A 93 11.93 -3.11 -3.13
CA GLN A 93 12.27 -2.97 -4.54
C GLN A 93 12.03 -4.23 -5.36
N SER A 94 12.03 -5.41 -4.74
CA SER A 94 11.73 -6.67 -5.41
C SER A 94 10.27 -6.77 -5.90
N HIS A 95 9.37 -5.99 -5.30
CA HIS A 95 7.99 -5.91 -5.74
C HIS A 95 7.86 -5.03 -7.00
N PRO A 96 7.20 -5.52 -8.07
CA PRO A 96 6.87 -4.67 -9.21
C PRO A 96 5.94 -3.55 -8.75
N LEU A 97 6.12 -2.34 -9.31
CA LEU A 97 5.07 -1.34 -9.20
C LEU A 97 3.99 -1.71 -10.20
N GLU A 98 2.83 -2.14 -9.70
CA GLU A 98 1.62 -2.11 -10.51
C GLU A 98 1.39 -0.65 -10.96
N SER A 99 1.35 -0.44 -12.28
CA SER A 99 1.12 0.86 -12.92
C SER A 99 -0.34 1.27 -12.75
N GLY A 100 -0.74 1.63 -11.53
CA GLY A 100 -2.11 2.00 -11.19
C GLY A 100 -2.22 3.34 -10.46
N GLY A 101 -2.45 4.42 -11.23
CA GLY A 101 -3.48 5.43 -10.95
C GLY A 101 -3.24 6.53 -9.91
N CYS A 102 -2.96 7.73 -10.43
CA CYS A 102 -3.30 9.09 -9.97
C CYS A 102 -3.06 9.54 -8.50
N ARG A 103 -2.02 10.37 -8.32
CA ARG A 103 -1.88 11.32 -7.20
C ARG A 103 -2.94 12.43 -7.33
N ALA A 104 -3.96 12.44 -6.47
CA ALA A 104 -4.61 13.69 -6.09
C ALA A 104 -3.75 14.34 -4.99
N ARG A 105 -2.92 15.31 -5.38
CA ARG A 105 -2.19 16.19 -4.45
C ARG A 105 -3.22 17.10 -3.76
N ARG A 106 -3.12 17.21 -2.44
CA ARG A 106 -3.56 18.40 -1.69
C ARG A 106 -2.31 19.19 -1.32
#